data_AF-U1PMP2-F1
#
_entry.id   AF-U1PMP2-F1
#
_cell.length_a   1.000
_cell.length_b   1.000
_cell.length_c   1.000
_cell.angle_alpha   90.00
_cell.angle_beta   90.00
_cell.angle_gamma   90.00
#
_symmetry.space_group_name_H-M   'P 1'
#
loop_
_entity.id
_entity.type
_entity.pdbx_description
1 polymer ?
#
loop_
_entity_poly.entity_id
_entity_poly.type
_entity_poly.pdbx_seq_one_letter_code
_entity_poly.pdbx_strand_id
1 'polypeptide(L)'
;MTNGDGTTRLGAIADVVQGLRTGDNEERLADERRSDAFRPALAGGDIERYGYEWPDRYVFYDRAVLRDDPAARPRAAAYWTADTKLLIQEVRNVHLPDRIVATIDREQFVGLNTTNAVVLGSDAPVSTEYVLAIVSSSLINELFRVCFVDNHVATRYLESIPVALPAAATDRLPAIRAAVDGSAVEAGVEAEADCAPERYVHDLLATLADRRTDQVTRRQRLELALPAYLDPREDGQRVADLGFTQPGADAGQTPVTADTTDYRKLSITAASVDRRSESAAVVELRVRYKPEGAGRGEYHHEGPHEALRITDLGPDEIALLEAIVPYAVEHPDRFDSYRNNATTRTTPVDRLRNLVLPELERVRDGLVSYRETVARAADLDAAMDRTDDLIDQIVYELYGLSDDEIRQVEARSER
;
A
#
# COMPACT_ATOMS: atom_id res chain seq x y z
N MET A 1 21.79 -1.04 24.36
CA MET A 1 22.10 0.13 23.53
C MET A 1 22.00 1.37 24.41
N THR A 2 23.14 1.86 24.87
CA THR A 2 23.29 3.15 25.58
C THR A 2 23.07 4.29 24.58
N ASN A 3 22.58 5.45 25.04
CA ASN A 3 22.51 6.65 24.22
C ASN A 3 23.89 6.90 23.62
N GLY A 4 24.00 6.82 22.29
CA GLY A 4 25.18 7.31 21.58
C GLY A 4 25.12 8.84 21.53
N ASP A 5 26.28 9.49 21.35
CA ASP A 5 26.33 10.94 21.11
C ASP A 5 25.42 11.28 19.92
N GLY A 6 24.26 11.89 20.22
CA GLY A 6 23.29 12.33 19.21
C GLY A 6 21.98 11.54 19.05
N THR A 7 21.74 10.48 19.82
CA THR A 7 20.44 9.75 19.81
C THR A 7 19.80 9.71 21.20
N THR A 8 18.47 9.69 21.25
CA THR A 8 17.68 9.42 22.45
C THR A 8 16.73 8.25 22.22
N ARG A 9 16.33 7.54 23.27
CA ARG A 9 15.30 6.50 23.13
C ARG A 9 13.93 7.15 22.95
N LEU A 10 13.07 6.59 22.11
CA LEU A 10 11.70 7.08 21.94
C LEU A 10 10.96 7.15 23.29
N GLY A 11 11.09 6.13 24.14
CA GLY A 11 10.47 6.11 25.47
C GLY A 11 11.03 7.15 26.46
N ALA A 12 12.09 7.89 26.10
CA ALA A 12 12.61 9.00 26.90
C ALA A 12 11.98 10.36 26.53
N ILE A 13 11.34 10.45 25.35
CA ILE A 13 10.71 11.68 24.84
C ILE A 13 9.21 11.52 24.58
N ALA A 14 8.67 10.30 24.76
CA ALA A 14 7.29 9.96 24.46
C ALA A 14 6.74 8.91 25.44
N ASP A 15 5.45 9.03 25.73
CA ASP A 15 4.68 7.94 26.30
C ASP A 15 4.26 6.97 25.19
N VAL A 16 4.57 5.68 25.39
CA VAL A 16 4.14 4.60 24.48
C VAL A 16 3.15 3.71 25.22
N VAL A 17 1.95 3.55 24.66
CA VAL A 17 0.89 2.78 25.31
C VAL A 17 0.15 1.90 24.30
N GLN A 18 -0.10 0.66 24.67
CA GLN A 18 -1.02 -0.19 23.90
C GLN A 18 -2.44 0.37 24.00
N GLY A 19 -3.18 0.32 22.91
CA GLY A 19 -4.56 0.78 22.82
C GLY A 19 -5.52 0.10 23.80
N LEU A 20 -6.72 0.66 23.84
CA LEU A 20 -7.78 0.28 24.76
C LEU A 20 -8.23 -1.17 24.52
N ARG A 21 -8.31 -1.95 25.59
CA ARG A 21 -9.04 -3.22 25.58
C ARG A 21 -10.43 -2.99 26.12
N THR A 22 -11.42 -3.30 25.31
CA THR A 22 -12.86 -3.07 25.58
C THR A 22 -13.42 -4.01 26.63
N GLY A 23 -12.96 -5.27 26.69
CA GLY A 23 -13.63 -6.33 27.42
C GLY A 23 -14.69 -6.97 26.54
N ASP A 24 -15.96 -6.62 26.75
CA ASP A 24 -17.08 -7.02 25.89
C ASP A 24 -17.15 -6.18 24.61
N ASN A 25 -16.89 -6.80 23.46
CA ASN A 25 -16.94 -6.13 22.16
C ASN A 25 -18.38 -5.92 21.65
N GLU A 26 -19.31 -6.82 21.97
CA GLU A 26 -20.69 -6.74 21.45
C GLU A 26 -21.43 -5.54 22.05
N GLU A 27 -21.18 -5.27 23.33
CA GLU A 27 -21.75 -4.11 24.02
C GLU A 27 -21.04 -2.80 23.67
N ARG A 28 -19.71 -2.84 23.49
CA ARG A 28 -18.86 -1.62 23.55
C ARG A 28 -18.28 -1.20 22.21
N LEU A 29 -18.48 -1.97 21.15
CA LEU A 29 -18.18 -1.54 19.78
C LEU A 29 -19.48 -1.33 19.00
N ALA A 30 -19.47 -0.32 18.15
CA ALA A 30 -20.57 0.00 17.26
C ALA A 30 -20.04 0.52 15.92
N ASP A 31 -20.86 0.41 14.89
CA ASP A 31 -20.73 0.99 13.56
C ASP A 31 -21.42 2.36 13.43
N GLU A 32 -21.99 2.85 14.54
CA GLU A 32 -22.61 4.18 14.63
C GLU A 32 -22.42 4.79 16.01
N ARG A 33 -22.49 6.13 16.09
CA ARG A 33 -22.39 6.85 17.35
C ARG A 33 -23.70 6.76 18.14
N ARG A 34 -23.78 5.78 19.06
CA ARG A 34 -24.96 5.56 19.91
C ARG A 34 -25.16 6.61 21.02
N SER A 35 -24.10 7.28 21.47
CA SER A 35 -24.13 8.36 22.47
C SER A 35 -22.82 9.16 22.48
N ASP A 36 -22.71 10.16 23.36
CA ASP A 36 -21.47 10.91 23.58
C ASP A 36 -20.34 10.09 24.22
N ALA A 37 -20.67 8.97 24.84
CA ALA A 37 -19.68 8.03 25.36
C ALA A 37 -19.04 7.18 24.24
N PHE A 38 -19.70 7.05 23.07
CA PHE A 38 -19.15 6.35 21.91
C PHE A 38 -18.25 7.30 21.12
N ARG A 39 -16.96 6.98 21.08
CA ARG A 39 -15.92 7.77 20.39
C ARG A 39 -15.41 7.03 19.16
N PRO A 40 -15.02 7.73 18.09
CA PRO A 40 -14.40 7.11 16.92
C PRO A 40 -13.17 6.27 17.32
N ALA A 41 -13.01 5.10 16.71
CA ALA A 41 -11.98 4.15 17.07
C ALA A 41 -11.32 3.51 15.86
N LEU A 42 -10.03 3.20 16.00
CA LEU A 42 -9.23 2.48 15.00
C LEU A 42 -8.63 1.21 15.62
N ALA A 43 -8.69 0.11 14.87
CA ALA A 43 -7.94 -1.12 15.12
C ALA A 43 -6.65 -1.14 14.30
N GLY A 44 -5.74 -2.07 14.60
CA GLY A 44 -4.51 -2.24 13.83
C GLY A 44 -4.76 -2.47 12.34
N GLY A 45 -5.81 -3.22 11.97
CA GLY A 45 -6.16 -3.47 10.57
C GLY A 45 -6.61 -2.22 9.79
N ASP A 46 -6.93 -1.13 10.49
CA ASP A 46 -7.38 0.12 9.89
C ASP A 46 -6.21 1.09 9.63
N ILE A 47 -5.00 0.77 10.12
CA ILE A 47 -3.80 1.63 10.02
C ILE A 47 -2.97 1.18 8.83
N GLU A 48 -2.54 2.14 8.01
CA GLU A 48 -1.59 1.95 6.92
C GLU A 48 -0.31 2.78 7.18
N ARG A 49 0.76 2.53 6.43
CA ARG A 49 2.00 3.32 6.55
C ARG A 49 1.69 4.74 6.04
N TYR A 50 1.81 5.74 6.92
CA TYR A 50 1.41 7.14 6.70
C TYR A 50 -0.10 7.35 6.45
N GLY A 51 -0.99 6.41 6.78
CA GLY A 51 -2.43 6.57 6.55
C GLY A 51 -3.31 5.71 7.44
N TYR A 52 -4.62 5.85 7.30
CA TYR A 52 -5.61 4.98 7.92
C TYR A 52 -6.91 5.02 7.13
N GLU A 53 -7.73 3.99 7.25
CA GLU A 53 -9.11 3.95 6.74
C GLU A 53 -10.06 3.78 7.93
N TRP A 54 -10.90 4.77 8.21
CA TRP A 54 -11.83 4.67 9.33
C TRP A 54 -13.12 3.96 8.90
N PRO A 55 -13.46 2.78 9.47
CA PRO A 55 -14.59 1.98 9.02
C PRO A 55 -15.88 2.34 9.77
N ASP A 56 -16.10 3.63 10.06
CA ASP A 56 -17.20 4.12 10.91
C ASP A 56 -17.28 3.44 12.30
N ARG A 57 -16.17 2.95 12.82
CA ARG A 57 -16.12 2.25 14.11
C ARG A 57 -16.11 3.23 15.28
N TYR A 58 -16.93 2.95 16.27
CA TYR A 58 -17.00 3.63 17.55
C TYR A 58 -16.75 2.68 18.72
N VAL A 59 -16.14 3.18 19.79
CA VAL A 59 -15.93 2.48 21.05
C VAL A 59 -16.54 3.25 22.21
N PHE A 60 -17.26 2.54 23.08
CA PHE A 60 -17.73 3.10 24.33
C PHE A 60 -16.55 3.41 25.26
N TYR A 61 -16.46 4.65 25.71
CA TYR A 61 -15.48 5.09 26.68
C TYR A 61 -16.14 5.76 27.90
N ASP A 62 -16.24 5.00 28.98
CA ASP A 62 -16.35 5.50 30.34
C ASP A 62 -15.30 4.77 31.18
N ARG A 63 -14.33 5.52 31.73
CA ARG A 63 -13.21 4.94 32.46
C ARG A 63 -13.64 4.24 33.75
N ALA A 64 -14.70 4.71 34.41
CA ALA A 64 -15.20 4.10 35.62
C ALA A 64 -15.87 2.76 35.29
N VAL A 65 -16.79 2.76 34.32
CA VAL A 65 -17.48 1.55 33.86
C VAL A 65 -16.49 0.51 33.34
N LEU A 66 -15.53 0.92 32.51
CA LEU A 66 -14.52 0.01 31.96
C LEU A 66 -13.54 -0.53 33.01
N ARG A 67 -13.37 0.12 34.17
CA ARG A 67 -12.49 -0.39 35.22
C ARG A 67 -13.11 -1.54 36.00
N ASP A 68 -14.44 -1.63 36.01
CA ASP A 68 -15.16 -2.70 36.71
C ASP A 68 -15.12 -4.04 35.95
N ASP A 69 -14.76 -4.00 34.66
CA ASP A 69 -14.55 -5.21 33.84
C ASP A 69 -13.07 -5.69 33.93
N PRO A 70 -12.81 -6.90 34.46
CA PRO A 70 -11.45 -7.43 34.59
C PRO A 70 -10.75 -7.70 33.25
N ALA A 71 -11.50 -7.86 32.15
CA ALA A 71 -10.98 -8.04 30.80
C ALA A 71 -10.68 -6.70 30.09
N ALA A 72 -11.20 -5.59 30.58
CA ALA A 72 -11.00 -4.28 29.99
C ALA A 72 -9.70 -3.61 30.48
N ARG A 73 -9.11 -2.78 29.61
CA ARG A 73 -7.95 -1.93 29.88
C ARG A 73 -8.23 -0.57 29.25
N PRO A 74 -8.94 0.34 29.96
CA PRO A 74 -9.42 1.58 29.36
C PRO A 74 -8.33 2.59 28.98
N ARG A 75 -7.11 2.44 29.51
CA ARG A 75 -6.05 3.45 29.41
C ARG A 75 -6.51 4.84 29.91
N ALA A 76 -5.65 5.85 29.82
CA ALA A 76 -5.98 7.23 30.20
C ALA A 76 -6.43 8.01 28.96
N ALA A 77 -7.38 8.94 29.14
CA ALA A 77 -7.93 9.72 28.03
C ALA A 77 -6.89 10.54 27.27
N ALA A 78 -5.83 10.98 27.95
CA ALA A 78 -4.72 11.70 27.36
C ALA A 78 -4.10 11.02 26.13
N TYR A 79 -4.20 9.68 26.03
CA TYR A 79 -3.62 8.93 24.91
C TYR A 79 -4.44 8.95 23.63
N TRP A 80 -5.65 9.49 23.65
CA TRP A 80 -6.38 9.80 22.42
C TRP A 80 -6.82 11.25 22.32
N THR A 81 -6.98 11.98 23.42
CA THR A 81 -7.25 13.42 23.41
C THR A 81 -6.01 14.28 23.17
N ALA A 82 -4.85 13.69 22.87
CA ALA A 82 -3.70 14.43 22.40
C ALA A 82 -4.02 15.05 21.03
N ASP A 83 -3.61 16.30 20.80
CA ASP A 83 -3.85 17.00 19.53
C ASP A 83 -3.21 16.29 18.35
N THR A 84 -2.02 15.73 18.58
CA THR A 84 -1.29 14.91 17.62
C THR A 84 -0.70 13.69 18.32
N LYS A 85 -0.83 12.52 17.72
CA LYS A 85 -0.20 11.28 18.20
C LYS A 85 0.12 10.34 17.05
N LEU A 86 1.02 9.38 17.26
CA LEU A 86 1.17 8.27 16.33
C LEU A 86 0.27 7.12 16.73
N LEU A 87 -0.31 6.45 15.75
CA LEU A 87 -0.94 5.14 15.90
C LEU A 87 -0.13 4.13 15.09
N ILE A 88 0.24 3.03 15.75
CA ILE A 88 1.12 1.99 15.20
C ILE A 88 0.41 0.64 15.35
N GLN A 89 0.45 -0.19 14.31
CA GLN A 89 -0.06 -1.56 14.40
C GLN A 89 0.69 -2.37 15.48
N GLU A 90 -0.06 -3.03 16.36
CA GLU A 90 0.50 -3.89 17.41
C GLU A 90 0.70 -5.32 16.92
N VAL A 91 -0.22 -5.86 16.12
CA VAL A 91 -0.13 -7.23 15.60
C VAL A 91 0.43 -7.20 14.18
N ARG A 92 1.55 -7.88 13.94
CA ARG A 92 2.19 -7.98 12.62
C ARG A 92 2.56 -9.42 12.27
N ASN A 93 2.48 -9.75 10.98
CA ASN A 93 3.08 -10.97 10.46
C ASN A 93 4.60 -10.78 10.33
N VAL A 94 5.36 -11.63 11.01
CA VAL A 94 6.83 -11.57 11.10
C VAL A 94 7.54 -11.78 9.76
N HIS A 95 6.83 -12.31 8.76
CA HIS A 95 7.34 -12.51 7.40
C HIS A 95 7.10 -11.32 6.48
N LEU A 96 6.34 -10.30 6.90
CA LEU A 96 6.19 -9.08 6.11
C LEU A 96 7.46 -8.21 6.22
N PRO A 97 7.84 -7.53 5.12
CA PRO A 97 9.04 -6.68 5.11
C PRO A 97 8.91 -5.53 6.11
N ASP A 98 7.79 -4.81 6.09
CA ASP A 98 7.51 -3.77 7.06
C ASP A 98 7.07 -4.37 8.40
N ARG A 99 7.78 -4.04 9.48
CA ARG A 99 7.42 -4.42 10.86
C ARG A 99 6.77 -3.29 11.63
N ILE A 100 7.13 -2.04 11.34
CA ILE A 100 6.43 -0.85 11.86
C ILE A 100 5.52 -0.32 10.75
N VAL A 101 4.22 -0.31 11.02
CA VAL A 101 3.22 0.39 10.19
C VAL A 101 2.55 1.40 11.11
N ALA A 102 2.81 2.67 10.81
CA ALA A 102 2.47 3.80 11.64
C ALA A 102 1.83 4.91 10.81
N THR A 103 0.96 5.68 11.46
CA THR A 103 0.37 6.90 10.93
C THR A 103 0.26 7.96 12.00
N ILE A 104 0.02 9.20 11.60
CA ILE A 104 -0.28 10.31 12.49
C ILE A 104 -1.79 10.49 12.61
N ASP A 105 -2.25 10.65 13.84
CA ASP A 105 -3.63 10.94 14.15
C ASP A 105 -3.75 12.36 14.72
N ARG A 106 -4.62 13.14 14.08
CA ARG A 106 -5.01 14.52 14.44
C ARG A 106 -6.51 14.64 14.76
N GLU A 107 -7.24 13.54 14.62
CA GLU A 107 -8.71 13.47 14.78
C GLU A 107 -9.11 12.83 16.12
N GLN A 108 -8.12 12.54 16.97
CA GLN A 108 -8.32 12.03 18.33
C GLN A 108 -9.03 10.66 18.40
N PHE A 109 -8.76 9.78 17.43
CA PHE A 109 -9.26 8.41 17.44
C PHE A 109 -8.79 7.65 18.68
N VAL A 110 -9.67 6.79 19.22
CA VAL A 110 -9.32 5.82 20.25
C VAL A 110 -8.71 4.59 19.58
N GLY A 111 -7.41 4.35 19.79
CA GLY A 111 -6.77 3.11 19.36
C GLY A 111 -7.24 1.91 20.18
N LEU A 112 -7.62 0.82 19.52
CA LEU A 112 -7.98 -0.47 20.15
C LEU A 112 -6.73 -1.30 20.49
N ASN A 113 -6.89 -2.41 21.20
CA ASN A 113 -5.79 -3.23 21.72
C ASN A 113 -4.83 -3.82 20.66
N THR A 114 -5.19 -3.74 19.38
CA THR A 114 -4.35 -4.10 18.22
C THR A 114 -3.54 -2.91 17.69
N THR A 115 -3.50 -1.81 18.44
CA THR A 115 -2.71 -0.60 18.15
C THR A 115 -1.81 -0.25 19.34
N ASN A 116 -0.76 0.52 19.09
CA ASN A 116 -0.01 1.27 20.07
C ASN A 116 -0.11 2.76 19.74
N ALA A 117 -0.28 3.61 20.75
CA ALA A 117 -0.21 5.05 20.64
C ALA A 117 1.15 5.55 21.15
N VAL A 118 1.72 6.52 20.44
CA VAL A 118 2.92 7.27 20.86
C VAL A 118 2.53 8.74 20.99
N VAL A 119 2.68 9.29 22.19
CA VAL A 119 2.37 10.70 22.50
C VAL A 119 3.64 11.37 23.01
N LEU A 120 4.13 12.39 22.29
CA LEU A 120 5.33 13.11 22.69
C LEU A 120 5.09 13.96 23.94
N GLY A 121 6.10 14.09 24.79
CA GLY A 121 6.09 15.03 25.90
C GLY A 121 6.08 16.48 25.40
N SER A 122 5.57 17.42 26.21
CA SER A 122 5.53 18.84 25.86
C SER A 122 6.91 19.46 25.59
N ASP A 123 7.96 18.89 26.18
CA ASP A 123 9.35 19.35 26.05
C ASP A 123 10.15 18.47 25.07
N ALA A 124 9.47 17.66 24.23
CA ALA A 124 10.14 16.83 23.24
C ALA A 124 10.92 17.72 22.24
N PRO A 125 12.19 17.38 21.91
CA PRO A 125 13.03 18.20 21.04
C PRO A 125 12.67 18.10 19.56
N VAL A 126 11.65 17.31 19.22
CA VAL A 126 11.23 16.98 17.85
C VAL A 126 9.71 16.86 17.79
N SER A 127 9.15 17.07 16.61
CA SER A 127 7.72 16.94 16.30
C SER A 127 7.29 15.48 16.14
N THR A 128 5.97 15.26 16.13
CA THR A 128 5.40 13.92 15.94
C THR A 128 5.62 13.43 14.51
N GLU A 129 5.57 14.34 13.55
CA GLU A 129 5.84 14.15 12.13
C GLU A 129 7.29 13.72 11.90
N TYR A 130 8.26 14.36 12.58
CA TYR A 130 9.66 13.95 12.55
C TYR A 130 9.84 12.52 13.07
N VAL A 131 9.18 12.18 14.18
CA VAL A 131 9.22 10.81 14.71
C VAL A 131 8.57 9.83 13.74
N LEU A 132 7.46 10.20 13.08
CA LEU A 132 6.82 9.37 12.06
C LEU A 132 7.79 9.03 10.91
N ALA A 133 8.53 10.03 10.41
CA ALA A 133 9.53 9.83 9.36
C ALA A 133 10.59 8.80 9.78
N ILE A 134 11.13 8.93 11.01
CA ILE A 134 12.14 8.01 11.53
C ILE A 134 11.57 6.60 11.70
N VAL A 135 10.45 6.44 12.41
CA VAL A 135 9.94 5.10 12.75
C VAL A 135 9.41 4.35 11.52
N SER A 136 9.03 5.07 10.47
CA SER A 136 8.53 4.48 9.22
C SER A 136 9.63 4.23 8.19
N SER A 137 10.88 4.63 8.46
CA SER A 137 12.03 4.43 7.57
C SER A 137 12.40 2.95 7.40
N SER A 138 13.08 2.64 6.29
CA SER A 138 13.63 1.32 6.01
C SER A 138 14.66 0.89 7.05
N LEU A 139 15.45 1.83 7.58
CA LEU A 139 16.43 1.56 8.64
C LEU A 139 15.77 1.02 9.92
N ILE A 140 14.72 1.70 10.40
CA ILE A 140 14.05 1.29 11.64
C ILE A 140 13.23 0.01 11.42
N ASN A 141 12.62 -0.17 10.24
CA ASN A 141 11.99 -1.43 9.89
C ASN A 141 13.00 -2.59 9.89
N GLU A 142 14.20 -2.38 9.36
CA GLU A 142 15.25 -3.40 9.38
C GLU A 142 15.73 -3.71 10.79
N LEU A 143 15.92 -2.68 11.62
CA LEU A 143 16.22 -2.85 13.04
C LEU A 143 15.15 -3.75 13.71
N PHE A 144 13.87 -3.48 13.45
CA PHE A 144 12.78 -4.25 14.04
C PHE A 144 12.77 -5.69 13.58
N ARG A 145 13.04 -5.93 12.31
CA ARG A 145 13.06 -7.26 11.73
C ARG A 145 14.20 -8.12 12.29
N VAL A 146 15.37 -7.51 12.49
CA VAL A 146 16.55 -8.21 13.04
C VAL A 146 16.45 -8.41 14.55
N CYS A 147 15.95 -7.41 15.29
CA CYS A 147 15.95 -7.44 16.75
C CYS A 147 14.69 -8.07 17.37
N PHE A 148 13.54 -8.05 16.69
CA PHE A 148 12.26 -8.47 17.27
C PHE A 148 11.53 -9.47 16.36
N VAL A 149 11.40 -10.71 16.85
CA VAL A 149 10.80 -11.83 16.09
C VAL A 149 9.38 -12.17 16.54
N ASP A 150 8.79 -11.36 17.42
CA ASP A 150 7.43 -11.58 17.91
C ASP A 150 6.39 -11.04 16.92
N ASN A 151 5.24 -11.70 16.83
CA ASN A 151 4.08 -11.20 16.09
C ASN A 151 3.45 -9.94 16.73
N HIS A 152 3.86 -9.59 17.94
CA HIS A 152 3.43 -8.40 18.66
C HIS A 152 4.56 -7.36 18.71
N VAL A 153 4.28 -6.16 18.19
CA VAL A 153 5.11 -4.96 18.34
C VAL A 153 4.87 -4.39 19.73
N ALA A 154 5.54 -4.96 20.73
CA ALA A 154 5.36 -4.56 22.12
C ALA A 154 5.80 -3.10 22.36
N THR A 155 5.15 -2.41 23.31
CA THR A 155 5.48 -1.01 23.65
C THR A 155 6.95 -0.84 24.02
N ARG A 156 7.53 -1.79 24.76
CA ARG A 156 8.96 -1.80 25.11
C ARG A 156 9.91 -1.84 23.90
N TYR A 157 9.47 -2.39 22.77
CA TYR A 157 10.26 -2.41 21.53
C TYR A 157 10.24 -1.02 20.90
N LEU A 158 9.06 -0.40 20.82
CA LEU A 158 8.91 0.99 20.35
C LEU A 158 9.68 1.97 21.25
N GLU A 159 9.57 1.84 22.57
CA GLU A 159 10.31 2.65 23.54
C GLU A 159 11.83 2.57 23.35
N SER A 160 12.32 1.44 22.80
CA SER A 160 13.74 1.21 22.57
C SER A 160 14.29 1.81 21.27
N ILE A 161 13.41 2.32 20.38
CA ILE A 161 13.83 2.94 19.12
C ILE A 161 14.82 4.07 19.42
N PRO A 162 16.04 4.03 18.84
CA PRO A 162 16.95 5.15 18.92
C PRO A 162 16.47 6.23 17.95
N VAL A 163 15.93 7.33 18.46
CA VAL A 163 15.55 8.52 17.70
C VAL A 163 16.76 9.44 17.64
N ALA A 164 17.28 9.67 16.43
CA ALA A 164 18.34 10.64 16.23
C ALA A 164 17.83 12.06 16.49
N LEU A 165 18.62 12.87 17.20
CA LEU A 165 18.30 14.26 17.47
C LEU A 165 18.86 15.14 16.34
N PRO A 166 18.13 16.17 15.87
CA PRO A 166 18.61 17.02 14.79
C PRO A 166 19.96 17.70 15.06
N ALA A 167 20.26 18.00 16.34
CA ALA A 167 21.55 18.51 16.80
C ALA A 167 22.76 17.61 16.52
N ALA A 168 22.53 16.32 16.33
CA ALA A 168 23.58 15.38 15.97
C ALA A 168 23.97 15.45 14.49
N ALA A 169 23.13 16.06 13.66
CA ALA A 169 23.27 16.06 12.21
C ALA A 169 24.08 17.25 11.67
N THR A 170 24.54 18.16 12.53
CA THR A 170 25.15 19.43 12.12
C THR A 170 26.36 19.22 11.21
N ASP A 171 27.21 18.24 11.50
CA ASP A 171 28.39 17.92 10.66
C ASP A 171 28.02 17.22 9.35
N ARG A 172 26.82 16.65 9.24
CA ARG A 172 26.33 15.89 8.07
C ARG A 172 25.38 16.68 7.18
N LEU A 173 25.04 17.90 7.57
CA LEU A 173 24.22 18.81 6.78
C LEU A 173 24.64 18.94 5.31
N PRO A 174 25.94 19.04 4.94
CA PRO A 174 26.31 19.18 3.54
C PRO A 174 25.87 17.97 2.70
N ALA A 175 25.97 16.75 3.26
CA ALA A 175 25.51 15.53 2.60
C ALA A 175 23.98 15.50 2.50
N ILE A 176 23.27 15.85 3.58
CA ILE A 176 21.81 15.94 3.60
C ILE A 176 21.32 16.95 2.55
N ARG A 177 21.95 18.13 2.45
CA ARG A 177 21.60 19.14 1.44
C ARG A 177 21.88 18.63 0.02
N ALA A 178 23.00 17.95 -0.20
CA ALA A 178 23.30 17.37 -1.51
C ALA A 178 22.28 16.30 -1.94
N ALA A 179 21.84 15.44 -1.01
CA ALA A 179 20.78 14.46 -1.26
C ALA A 179 19.46 15.15 -1.62
N VAL A 180 19.09 16.21 -0.88
CA VAL A 180 17.91 17.00 -1.16
C VAL A 180 18.02 17.71 -2.50
N ASP A 181 19.11 18.40 -2.82
CA ASP A 181 19.25 19.15 -4.08
C ASP A 181 19.18 18.23 -5.32
N GLY A 182 19.66 17.00 -5.20
CA GLY A 182 19.52 15.97 -6.24
C GLY A 182 18.08 15.51 -6.45
N SER A 183 17.29 15.40 -5.38
CA SER A 183 15.92 14.87 -5.41
C SER A 183 14.81 15.95 -5.40
N ALA A 184 15.11 17.19 -5.01
CA ALA A 184 14.14 18.28 -4.80
C ALA A 184 13.50 18.78 -6.10
N VAL A 185 14.19 18.63 -7.24
CA VAL A 185 13.63 18.91 -8.57
C VAL A 185 12.41 18.02 -8.84
N GLU A 186 12.37 16.82 -8.27
CA GLU A 186 11.29 15.84 -8.46
C GLU A 186 10.33 15.76 -7.26
N ALA A 187 10.84 16.03 -6.07
CA ALA A 187 10.09 15.94 -4.82
C ALA A 187 9.43 17.27 -4.41
N GLY A 188 9.65 18.41 -5.06
CA GLY A 188 8.91 19.66 -4.82
C GLY A 188 8.78 20.07 -3.35
N VAL A 189 9.87 19.91 -2.57
CA VAL A 189 9.95 20.32 -1.16
C VAL A 189 10.74 21.62 -1.09
N GLU A 190 10.10 22.70 -0.61
CA GLU A 190 10.76 23.97 -0.33
C GLU A 190 11.08 24.06 1.18
N ALA A 191 12.23 23.53 1.61
CA ALA A 191 12.72 23.75 2.95
C ALA A 191 13.38 25.14 3.04
N GLU A 192 13.09 25.91 4.09
CA GLU A 192 13.67 27.25 4.28
C GLU A 192 15.19 27.12 4.50
N ALA A 193 15.97 27.48 3.48
CA ALA A 193 17.41 27.21 3.46
C ALA A 193 18.20 27.99 4.53
N ASP A 194 17.67 29.12 5.01
CA ASP A 194 18.28 30.08 5.93
C ASP A 194 17.91 29.86 7.42
N CYS A 195 17.61 28.62 7.82
CA CYS A 195 17.40 28.26 9.23
C CYS A 195 18.61 27.56 9.87
N ALA A 196 18.59 27.43 11.21
CA ALA A 196 19.61 26.70 11.94
C ALA A 196 19.68 25.23 11.48
N PRO A 197 20.87 24.60 11.45
CA PRO A 197 21.06 23.21 11.05
C PRO A 197 20.05 22.21 11.60
N GLU A 198 19.81 22.29 12.90
CA GLU A 198 18.97 21.37 13.64
C GLU A 198 17.51 21.55 13.24
N ARG A 199 17.12 22.81 13.03
CA ARG A 199 15.79 23.16 12.55
C ARG A 199 15.58 22.71 11.10
N TYR A 200 16.60 22.83 10.25
CA TYR A 200 16.52 22.39 8.85
C TYR A 200 16.22 20.90 8.73
N VAL A 201 17.00 20.04 9.39
CA VAL A 201 16.81 18.58 9.32
C VAL A 201 15.48 18.17 9.93
N HIS A 202 15.11 18.79 11.05
CA HIS A 202 13.82 18.59 11.69
C HIS A 202 12.67 18.91 10.74
N ASP A 203 12.61 20.14 10.23
CA ASP A 203 11.51 20.65 9.43
C ASP A 203 11.42 19.90 8.10
N LEU A 204 12.56 19.49 7.52
CA LEU A 204 12.61 18.68 6.30
C LEU A 204 11.96 17.30 6.49
N LEU A 205 12.38 16.51 7.49
CA LEU A 205 11.79 15.18 7.73
C LEU A 205 10.32 15.27 8.15
N ALA A 206 9.95 16.26 8.96
CA ALA A 206 8.56 16.52 9.32
C ALA A 206 7.70 16.84 8.09
N THR A 207 8.19 17.73 7.21
CA THR A 207 7.50 18.10 5.96
C THR A 207 7.34 16.91 5.03
N LEU A 208 8.37 16.07 4.90
CA LEU A 208 8.31 14.86 4.08
C LEU A 208 7.30 13.84 4.62
N ALA A 209 7.23 13.62 5.93
CA ALA A 209 6.23 12.76 6.54
C ALA A 209 4.80 13.29 6.34
N ASP A 210 4.59 14.60 6.47
CA ASP A 210 3.29 15.23 6.20
C ASP A 210 2.90 15.12 4.73
N ARG A 211 3.84 15.39 3.83
CA ARG A 211 3.63 15.19 2.39
C ARG A 211 3.25 13.76 2.09
N ARG A 212 3.96 12.79 2.68
CA ARG A 212 3.68 11.36 2.48
C ARG A 212 2.28 10.98 2.97
N THR A 213 1.85 11.57 4.09
CA THR A 213 0.50 11.42 4.64
C THR A 213 -0.58 12.02 3.72
N ASP A 214 -0.34 13.21 3.15
CA ASP A 214 -1.24 13.82 2.14
C ASP A 214 -1.34 12.96 0.87
N GLN A 215 -0.21 12.42 0.39
CA GLN A 215 -0.18 11.54 -0.77
C GLN A 215 -1.02 10.28 -0.54
N VAL A 216 -0.88 9.61 0.61
CA VAL A 216 -1.74 8.45 0.96
C VAL A 216 -3.21 8.85 0.98
N THR A 217 -3.53 9.94 1.67
CA THR A 217 -4.91 10.43 1.78
C THR A 217 -5.52 10.72 0.41
N ARG A 218 -4.76 11.37 -0.48
CA ARG A 218 -5.20 11.67 -1.85
C ARG A 218 -5.35 10.41 -2.68
N ARG A 219 -4.47 9.43 -2.50
CA ARG A 219 -4.49 8.15 -3.19
C ARG A 219 -5.68 7.29 -2.77
N GLN A 220 -6.03 7.28 -1.49
CA GLN A 220 -7.20 6.57 -0.96
C GLN A 220 -8.53 7.19 -1.41
N ARG A 221 -8.56 8.50 -1.73
CA ARG A 221 -9.75 9.18 -2.27
C ARG A 221 -10.05 8.85 -3.73
N LEU A 222 -9.13 8.22 -4.45
CA LEU A 222 -9.35 7.84 -5.85
C LEU A 222 -10.13 6.53 -5.91
N GLU A 223 -11.26 6.55 -6.60
CA GLU A 223 -12.01 5.34 -6.92
C GLU A 223 -11.31 4.62 -8.08
N LEU A 224 -10.92 3.36 -7.88
CA LEU A 224 -10.19 2.56 -8.88
C LEU A 224 -10.97 1.34 -9.36
N ALA A 225 -12.18 1.11 -8.84
CA ALA A 225 -13.04 0.08 -9.34
C ALA A 225 -13.61 0.50 -10.71
N LEU A 226 -13.25 -0.24 -11.76
CA LEU A 226 -13.78 -0.03 -13.11
C LEU A 226 -15.32 0.14 -13.16
N PRO A 227 -16.13 -0.65 -12.42
CA PRO A 227 -17.59 -0.51 -12.42
C PRO A 227 -18.13 0.81 -11.88
N ALA A 228 -17.33 1.60 -11.17
CA ALA A 228 -17.72 2.92 -10.69
C ALA A 228 -17.78 3.96 -11.83
N TYR A 229 -17.12 3.68 -12.96
CA TYR A 229 -17.02 4.59 -14.10
C TYR A 229 -17.83 4.16 -15.32
N LEU A 230 -17.97 2.85 -15.54
CA LEU A 230 -18.69 2.29 -16.68
C LEU A 230 -19.27 0.92 -16.34
N ASP A 231 -20.35 0.50 -17.02
CA ASP A 231 -20.84 -0.88 -16.91
C ASP A 231 -20.03 -1.79 -17.85
N PRO A 232 -19.21 -2.72 -17.31
CA PRO A 232 -18.39 -3.60 -18.14
C PRO A 232 -19.23 -4.65 -18.91
N ARG A 233 -20.54 -4.75 -18.63
CA ARG A 233 -21.46 -5.76 -19.19
C ARG A 233 -22.32 -5.23 -20.34
N GLU A 234 -22.10 -4.01 -20.80
CA GLU A 234 -22.81 -3.52 -21.99
C GLU A 234 -22.60 -4.50 -23.15
N ASP A 235 -23.68 -4.82 -23.88
CA ASP A 235 -23.64 -5.76 -24.99
C ASP A 235 -23.02 -5.10 -26.23
N GLY A 236 -21.71 -5.23 -26.39
CA GLY A 236 -20.98 -4.76 -27.56
C GLY A 236 -20.46 -5.90 -28.44
N GLN A 237 -19.28 -5.70 -29.02
CA GLN A 237 -18.65 -6.64 -29.94
C GLN A 237 -17.69 -7.60 -29.23
N ARG A 238 -17.42 -8.76 -29.84
CA ARG A 238 -16.41 -9.69 -29.32
C ARG A 238 -15.01 -9.20 -29.64
N VAL A 239 -14.03 -9.56 -28.81
CA VAL A 239 -12.60 -9.31 -29.07
C VAL A 239 -12.17 -9.85 -30.44
N ALA A 240 -12.71 -10.99 -30.88
CA ALA A 240 -12.40 -11.57 -32.19
C ALA A 240 -12.85 -10.70 -33.38
N ASP A 241 -13.88 -9.88 -33.18
CA ASP A 241 -14.49 -9.04 -34.21
C ASP A 241 -13.92 -7.60 -34.19
N LEU A 242 -13.05 -7.29 -33.22
CA LEU A 242 -12.42 -5.99 -33.05
C LEU A 242 -11.14 -5.87 -33.90
N GLY A 243 -11.06 -4.83 -34.74
CA GLY A 243 -9.91 -4.58 -35.61
C GLY A 243 -9.55 -5.79 -36.50
N PHE A 244 -8.26 -5.98 -36.75
CA PHE A 244 -7.73 -7.15 -37.46
C PHE A 244 -6.93 -8.04 -36.50
N THR A 245 -7.48 -9.20 -36.15
CA THR A 245 -6.90 -10.12 -35.17
C THR A 245 -5.95 -11.14 -35.82
N GLN A 246 -4.80 -11.36 -35.18
CA GLN A 246 -3.78 -12.32 -35.59
C GLN A 246 -3.33 -13.17 -34.39
N PRO A 247 -2.90 -14.42 -34.60
CA PRO A 247 -2.28 -15.22 -33.54
C PRO A 247 -1.04 -14.52 -32.95
N GLY A 248 -0.77 -14.76 -31.66
CA GLY A 248 0.49 -14.36 -31.00
C GLY A 248 1.75 -14.90 -31.69
N ALA A 249 2.90 -14.29 -31.44
CA ALA A 249 4.16 -14.69 -32.08
C ALA A 249 4.49 -16.17 -31.88
N ASP A 250 4.22 -16.71 -30.69
CA ASP A 250 4.49 -18.11 -30.32
C ASP A 250 3.23 -18.99 -30.35
N ALA A 251 2.26 -18.64 -31.19
CA ALA A 251 1.02 -19.41 -31.33
C ALA A 251 1.31 -20.88 -31.68
N GLY A 252 0.66 -21.81 -30.96
CA GLY A 252 0.85 -23.25 -31.11
C GLY A 252 2.06 -23.82 -30.38
N GLN A 253 2.91 -22.97 -29.79
CA GLN A 253 4.07 -23.39 -28.98
C GLN A 253 3.85 -23.15 -27.48
N THR A 254 2.74 -22.52 -27.12
CA THR A 254 2.45 -22.08 -25.75
C THR A 254 1.12 -22.66 -25.26
N PRO A 255 0.93 -22.84 -23.93
CA PRO A 255 -0.29 -23.42 -23.41
C PRO A 255 -1.54 -22.55 -23.66
N VAL A 256 -1.40 -21.27 -24.03
CA VAL A 256 -2.55 -20.39 -24.30
C VAL A 256 -3.35 -20.80 -25.54
N THR A 257 -2.72 -21.53 -26.47
CA THR A 257 -3.37 -22.14 -27.64
C THR A 257 -3.73 -23.61 -27.46
N ALA A 258 -3.41 -24.19 -26.30
CA ALA A 258 -3.68 -25.60 -26.01
C ALA A 258 -5.00 -25.80 -25.27
N ASP A 259 -5.44 -27.06 -25.16
CA ASP A 259 -6.70 -27.43 -24.52
C ASP A 259 -6.48 -28.36 -23.31
N THR A 260 -7.55 -28.77 -22.63
CA THR A 260 -7.41 -29.59 -21.40
C THR A 260 -6.98 -31.05 -21.61
N THR A 261 -6.89 -31.49 -22.87
CA THR A 261 -6.30 -32.77 -23.30
C THR A 261 -4.79 -32.72 -23.17
N ASP A 262 -4.18 -31.59 -23.54
CA ASP A 262 -2.74 -31.36 -23.42
C ASP A 262 -2.37 -30.94 -21.98
N TYR A 263 -3.18 -30.05 -21.38
CA TYR A 263 -2.92 -29.48 -20.06
C TYR A 263 -4.11 -29.62 -19.11
N ARG A 264 -4.02 -30.56 -18.16
CA ARG A 264 -5.11 -30.80 -17.20
C ARG A 264 -5.42 -29.55 -16.37
N LYS A 265 -6.70 -29.20 -16.24
CA LYS A 265 -7.17 -28.01 -15.48
C LYS A 265 -6.54 -26.68 -15.93
N LEU A 266 -6.23 -26.55 -17.22
CA LEU A 266 -5.75 -25.31 -17.80
C LEU A 266 -6.74 -24.16 -17.58
N SER A 267 -6.25 -23.03 -17.10
CA SER A 267 -7.06 -21.84 -16.81
C SER A 267 -6.21 -20.58 -16.93
N ILE A 268 -6.81 -19.49 -17.41
CA ILE A 268 -6.23 -18.15 -17.34
C ILE A 268 -6.18 -17.71 -15.87
N THR A 269 -5.10 -17.04 -15.48
CA THR A 269 -4.91 -16.47 -14.14
C THR A 269 -4.72 -14.96 -14.14
N ALA A 270 -4.22 -14.40 -15.23
CA ALA A 270 -4.09 -12.95 -15.42
C ALA A 270 -4.04 -12.65 -16.92
N ALA A 271 -4.44 -11.44 -17.29
CA ALA A 271 -4.25 -10.91 -18.63
C ALA A 271 -3.71 -9.48 -18.55
N SER A 272 -2.93 -9.10 -19.55
CA SER A 272 -2.45 -7.74 -19.77
C SER A 272 -2.59 -7.40 -21.24
N VAL A 273 -2.69 -6.11 -21.53
CA VAL A 273 -2.71 -5.60 -22.90
C VAL A 273 -1.53 -4.66 -23.05
N ASP A 274 -0.60 -5.03 -23.94
CA ASP A 274 0.56 -4.21 -24.27
C ASP A 274 0.29 -3.42 -25.56
N ARG A 275 0.34 -2.09 -25.45
CA ARG A 275 0.15 -1.17 -26.58
C ARG A 275 1.45 -1.07 -27.38
N ARG A 276 1.48 -1.70 -28.56
CA ARG A 276 2.66 -1.70 -29.45
C ARG A 276 2.76 -0.43 -30.29
N SER A 277 1.62 0.17 -30.64
CA SER A 277 1.54 1.44 -31.36
C SER A 277 0.19 2.12 -31.11
N GLU A 278 -0.06 3.27 -31.77
CA GLU A 278 -1.36 3.95 -31.73
C GLU A 278 -2.52 3.13 -32.31
N SER A 279 -2.23 2.10 -33.11
CA SER A 279 -3.22 1.29 -33.82
C SER A 279 -3.03 -0.23 -33.65
N ALA A 280 -2.18 -0.65 -32.72
CA ALA A 280 -1.90 -2.06 -32.47
C ALA A 280 -1.66 -2.36 -30.99
N ALA A 281 -2.22 -3.48 -30.54
CA ALA A 281 -2.06 -3.99 -29.20
C ALA A 281 -1.84 -5.51 -29.20
N VAL A 282 -1.19 -6.01 -28.16
CA VAL A 282 -1.00 -7.44 -27.92
C VAL A 282 -1.62 -7.79 -26.59
N VAL A 283 -2.53 -8.75 -26.60
CA VAL A 283 -3.08 -9.34 -25.38
C VAL A 283 -2.19 -10.49 -24.96
N GLU A 284 -1.68 -10.41 -23.74
CA GLU A 284 -0.87 -11.44 -23.11
C GLU A 284 -1.67 -12.14 -22.02
N LEU A 285 -1.50 -13.46 -21.91
CA LEU A 285 -2.15 -14.26 -20.88
C LEU A 285 -1.11 -14.95 -20.01
N ARG A 286 -1.39 -15.01 -18.71
CA ARG A 286 -0.78 -15.96 -17.79
C ARG A 286 -1.77 -17.08 -17.51
N VAL A 287 -1.27 -18.29 -17.47
CA VAL A 287 -2.10 -19.49 -17.28
C VAL A 287 -1.57 -20.34 -16.15
N ARG A 288 -2.44 -21.17 -15.62
CA ARG A 288 -2.08 -22.28 -14.75
C ARG A 288 -2.63 -23.59 -15.28
N TYR A 289 -1.94 -24.67 -14.99
CA TYR A 289 -2.43 -26.03 -15.21
C TYR A 289 -1.93 -26.96 -14.09
N LYS A 290 -2.50 -28.16 -14.01
CA LYS A 290 -2.12 -29.15 -13.03
C LYS A 290 -1.11 -30.14 -13.64
N PRO A 291 0.15 -30.18 -13.20
CA PRO A 291 1.13 -31.13 -13.69
C PRO A 291 0.74 -32.59 -13.41
N GLU A 292 1.31 -33.52 -14.19
CA GLU A 292 1.21 -34.95 -13.89
C GLU A 292 1.86 -35.26 -12.54
N GLY A 293 1.22 -36.14 -11.76
CA GLY A 293 1.69 -36.50 -10.41
C GLY A 293 1.46 -35.45 -9.32
N ALA A 294 1.01 -34.23 -9.66
CA ALA A 294 0.83 -33.15 -8.68
C ALA A 294 -0.27 -33.44 -7.65
N GLY A 295 -0.02 -33.04 -6.40
CA GLY A 295 -0.91 -33.17 -5.26
C GLY A 295 -2.19 -32.34 -5.35
N ARG A 296 -2.98 -32.33 -4.27
CA ARG A 296 -4.21 -31.51 -4.21
C ARG A 296 -3.82 -30.04 -3.98
N GLY A 297 -4.21 -29.17 -4.91
CA GLY A 297 -3.93 -27.72 -4.81
C GLY A 297 -2.63 -27.28 -5.47
N GLU A 298 -1.83 -28.21 -5.97
CA GLU A 298 -0.60 -27.90 -6.71
C GLU A 298 -0.91 -27.60 -8.18
N TYR A 299 -0.46 -26.43 -8.64
CA TYR A 299 -0.58 -25.95 -10.01
C TYR A 299 0.77 -25.39 -10.48
N HIS A 300 1.09 -25.59 -11.75
CA HIS A 300 2.17 -24.87 -12.43
C HIS A 300 1.59 -23.60 -13.04
N HIS A 301 2.34 -22.50 -12.93
CA HIS A 301 1.99 -21.20 -13.48
C HIS A 301 3.00 -20.83 -14.56
N GLU A 302 2.53 -20.37 -15.71
CA GLU A 302 3.34 -20.05 -16.88
C GLU A 302 2.85 -18.74 -17.53
N GLY A 303 3.77 -18.06 -18.23
CA GLY A 303 3.53 -16.80 -18.94
C GLY A 303 4.30 -15.61 -18.34
N PRO A 304 4.10 -14.39 -18.87
CA PRO A 304 3.10 -14.04 -19.91
C PRO A 304 3.43 -14.64 -21.29
N HIS A 305 2.40 -15.01 -22.05
CA HIS A 305 2.51 -15.40 -23.47
C HIS A 305 1.59 -14.54 -24.33
N GLU A 306 2.07 -14.18 -25.53
CA GLU A 306 1.23 -13.48 -26.51
C GLU A 306 0.07 -14.39 -26.96
N ALA A 307 -1.14 -14.02 -26.60
CA ALA A 307 -2.35 -14.77 -26.96
C ALA A 307 -2.96 -14.24 -28.27
N LEU A 308 -3.01 -12.92 -28.42
CA LEU A 308 -3.66 -12.28 -29.56
C LEU A 308 -2.96 -10.98 -29.91
N ARG A 309 -2.63 -10.79 -31.18
CA ARG A 309 -2.18 -9.50 -31.72
C ARG A 309 -3.34 -8.87 -32.47
N ILE A 310 -3.64 -7.62 -32.20
CA ILE A 310 -4.76 -6.92 -32.83
C ILE A 310 -4.23 -5.64 -33.44
N THR A 311 -4.43 -5.48 -34.75
CA THR A 311 -4.07 -4.29 -35.52
C THR A 311 -5.34 -3.58 -36.00
N ASP A 312 -5.19 -2.45 -36.70
CA ASP A 312 -6.30 -1.64 -37.21
C ASP A 312 -7.27 -1.17 -36.11
N LEU A 313 -6.71 -0.88 -34.93
CA LEU A 313 -7.47 -0.36 -33.78
C LEU A 313 -7.43 1.17 -33.73
N GLY A 314 -8.50 1.76 -33.22
CA GLY A 314 -8.49 3.14 -32.73
C GLY A 314 -7.86 3.25 -31.32
N PRO A 315 -7.38 4.44 -30.91
CA PRO A 315 -6.81 4.64 -29.57
C PRO A 315 -7.75 4.29 -28.41
N ASP A 316 -9.05 4.54 -28.60
CA ASP A 316 -10.10 4.26 -27.62
C ASP A 316 -10.47 2.76 -27.56
N GLU A 317 -10.32 2.03 -28.67
CA GLU A 317 -10.50 0.57 -28.68
C GLU A 317 -9.37 -0.14 -27.94
N ILE A 318 -8.12 0.34 -28.11
CA ILE A 318 -6.98 -0.14 -27.32
C ILE A 318 -7.21 0.16 -25.84
N ALA A 319 -7.64 1.38 -25.52
CA ALA A 319 -7.96 1.78 -24.16
C ALA A 319 -9.05 0.89 -23.53
N LEU A 320 -10.04 0.49 -24.33
CA LEU A 320 -11.10 -0.39 -23.88
C LEU A 320 -10.57 -1.79 -23.58
N LEU A 321 -9.70 -2.34 -24.44
CA LEU A 321 -9.03 -3.61 -24.20
C LEU A 321 -8.17 -3.56 -22.93
N GLU A 322 -7.37 -2.51 -22.75
CA GLU A 322 -6.50 -2.29 -21.58
C GLU A 322 -7.30 -2.32 -20.27
N ALA A 323 -8.52 -1.77 -20.26
CA ALA A 323 -9.37 -1.75 -19.07
C ALA A 323 -10.16 -3.05 -18.86
N ILE A 324 -10.82 -3.56 -19.90
CA ILE A 324 -11.82 -4.63 -19.78
C ILE A 324 -11.19 -6.02 -19.73
N VAL A 325 -10.14 -6.27 -20.50
CA VAL A 325 -9.57 -7.63 -20.61
C VAL A 325 -8.98 -8.11 -19.28
N PRO A 326 -8.14 -7.32 -18.56
CA PRO A 326 -7.66 -7.71 -17.23
C PRO A 326 -8.82 -7.86 -16.25
N TYR A 327 -9.76 -6.91 -16.24
CA TYR A 327 -10.91 -6.92 -15.35
C TYR A 327 -11.78 -8.17 -15.53
N ALA A 328 -12.03 -8.61 -16.77
CA ALA A 328 -12.80 -9.81 -17.09
C ALA A 328 -12.13 -11.10 -16.61
N VAL A 329 -10.79 -11.16 -16.63
CA VAL A 329 -10.04 -12.30 -16.11
C VAL A 329 -10.07 -12.35 -14.59
N GLU A 330 -10.01 -11.20 -13.92
CA GLU A 330 -10.10 -11.14 -12.46
C GLU A 330 -11.53 -11.42 -11.96
N HIS A 331 -12.54 -10.99 -12.71
CA HIS A 331 -13.95 -11.07 -12.35
C HIS A 331 -14.79 -11.82 -13.39
N PRO A 332 -14.46 -13.08 -13.72
CA PRO A 332 -15.13 -13.82 -14.80
C PRO A 332 -16.60 -14.12 -14.50
N ASP A 333 -17.02 -14.06 -13.24
CA ASP A 333 -18.41 -14.18 -12.80
C ASP A 333 -19.28 -12.97 -13.17
N ARG A 334 -18.66 -11.83 -13.50
CA ARG A 334 -19.36 -10.62 -13.94
C ARG A 334 -19.75 -10.64 -15.41
N PHE A 335 -19.21 -11.58 -16.19
CA PHE A 335 -19.45 -11.71 -17.62
C PHE A 335 -20.20 -13.01 -17.90
N ASP A 336 -21.41 -12.91 -18.46
CA ASP A 336 -22.28 -14.08 -18.65
C ASP A 336 -21.65 -15.15 -19.56
N SER A 337 -20.99 -14.72 -20.62
CA SER A 337 -20.43 -15.57 -21.67
C SER A 337 -18.95 -15.91 -21.50
N TYR A 338 -18.26 -15.38 -20.48
CA TYR A 338 -16.80 -15.50 -20.32
C TYR A 338 -16.41 -16.37 -19.13
N ARG A 339 -15.39 -17.22 -19.30
CA ARG A 339 -14.84 -18.05 -18.21
C ARG A 339 -13.34 -18.24 -18.42
N ASN A 340 -12.58 -18.25 -17.33
CA ASN A 340 -11.12 -18.43 -17.38
C ASN A 340 -10.69 -19.86 -17.73
N ASN A 341 -11.50 -20.87 -17.41
CA ASN A 341 -11.11 -22.26 -17.58
C ASN A 341 -11.19 -22.69 -19.05
N ALA A 342 -10.10 -23.27 -19.53
CA ALA A 342 -10.11 -24.00 -20.79
C ALA A 342 -10.95 -25.28 -20.66
N THR A 343 -11.33 -25.84 -21.81
CA THR A 343 -11.98 -27.15 -21.93
C THR A 343 -11.31 -27.94 -23.04
N THR A 344 -11.77 -29.16 -23.32
CA THR A 344 -11.30 -29.95 -24.47
C THR A 344 -11.75 -29.39 -25.81
N ARG A 345 -12.55 -28.31 -25.84
CA ARG A 345 -13.07 -27.68 -27.07
C ARG A 345 -12.80 -26.18 -27.13
N THR A 346 -12.20 -25.61 -26.10
CA THR A 346 -12.06 -24.15 -25.97
C THR A 346 -10.77 -23.87 -25.25
N THR A 347 -9.82 -23.30 -26.00
CA THR A 347 -8.51 -22.90 -25.52
C THR A 347 -8.60 -21.56 -24.76
N PRO A 348 -7.56 -21.16 -24.01
CA PRO A 348 -7.48 -19.80 -23.44
C PRO A 348 -7.63 -18.69 -24.50
N VAL A 349 -7.02 -18.85 -25.68
CA VAL A 349 -7.19 -17.91 -26.80
C VAL A 349 -8.64 -17.87 -27.28
N ASP A 350 -9.34 -19.01 -27.36
CA ASP A 350 -10.76 -19.03 -27.75
C ASP A 350 -11.64 -18.34 -26.70
N ARG A 351 -11.31 -18.46 -25.41
CA ARG A 351 -12.00 -17.71 -24.34
C ARG A 351 -11.84 -16.21 -24.54
N LEU A 352 -10.61 -15.75 -24.75
CA LEU A 352 -10.31 -14.34 -24.99
C LEU A 352 -11.04 -13.81 -26.24
N ARG A 353 -10.96 -14.55 -27.36
CA ARG A 353 -11.63 -14.19 -28.61
C ARG A 353 -13.15 -14.01 -28.47
N ASN A 354 -13.78 -14.81 -27.60
CA ASN A 354 -15.23 -14.76 -27.37
C ASN A 354 -15.63 -13.82 -26.23
N LEU A 355 -14.69 -13.15 -25.55
CA LEU A 355 -15.02 -12.10 -24.58
C LEU A 355 -15.77 -10.98 -25.32
N VAL A 356 -16.95 -10.63 -24.80
CA VAL A 356 -17.74 -9.50 -25.27
C VAL A 356 -17.26 -8.25 -24.54
N LEU A 357 -16.91 -7.22 -25.30
CA LEU A 357 -16.53 -5.91 -24.80
C LEU A 357 -17.77 -4.99 -24.79
N PRO A 358 -17.84 -4.02 -23.87
CA PRO A 358 -18.90 -3.03 -23.87
C PRO A 358 -18.86 -2.16 -25.13
N GLU A 359 -20.02 -1.64 -25.53
CA GLU A 359 -20.14 -0.76 -26.70
C GLU A 359 -19.37 0.55 -26.45
N LEU A 360 -18.30 0.78 -27.23
CA LEU A 360 -17.37 1.88 -27.00
C LEU A 360 -18.07 3.25 -26.93
N GLU A 361 -19.06 3.49 -27.79
CA GLU A 361 -19.80 4.76 -27.81
C GLU A 361 -20.56 5.02 -26.51
N ARG A 362 -21.03 3.98 -25.81
CA ARG A 362 -21.73 4.11 -24.53
C ARG A 362 -20.81 4.31 -23.34
N VAL A 363 -19.62 3.71 -23.38
CA VAL A 363 -18.69 3.72 -22.23
C VAL A 363 -17.53 4.70 -22.37
N ARG A 364 -17.43 5.42 -23.50
CA ARG A 364 -16.28 6.30 -23.81
C ARG A 364 -15.96 7.28 -22.68
N ASP A 365 -16.94 8.04 -22.20
CA ASP A 365 -16.72 9.07 -21.18
C ASP A 365 -16.29 8.47 -19.83
N GLY A 366 -16.89 7.34 -19.47
CA GLY A 366 -16.51 6.56 -18.28
C GLY A 366 -15.10 5.99 -18.40
N LEU A 367 -14.75 5.45 -19.57
CA LEU A 367 -13.42 4.91 -19.85
C LEU A 367 -12.33 5.98 -19.77
N VAL A 368 -12.58 7.17 -20.31
CA VAL A 368 -11.66 8.32 -20.18
C VAL A 368 -11.46 8.67 -18.71
N SER A 369 -12.55 8.85 -17.97
CA SER A 369 -12.52 9.21 -16.54
C SER A 369 -11.79 8.16 -15.68
N TYR A 370 -12.03 6.87 -15.96
CA TYR A 370 -11.34 5.76 -15.30
C TYR A 370 -9.84 5.81 -15.57
N ARG A 371 -9.42 5.96 -16.83
CA ARG A 371 -8.00 5.99 -17.21
C ARG A 371 -7.26 7.18 -16.62
N GLU A 372 -7.88 8.36 -16.62
CA GLU A 372 -7.31 9.54 -15.96
C GLU A 372 -7.11 9.30 -14.46
N THR A 373 -8.08 8.65 -13.80
CA THR A 373 -7.99 8.34 -12.37
C THR A 373 -6.91 7.30 -12.07
N VAL A 374 -6.81 6.23 -12.88
CA VAL A 374 -5.75 5.23 -12.78
C VAL A 374 -4.38 5.85 -13.01
N ALA A 375 -4.23 6.72 -14.02
CA ALA A 375 -2.98 7.42 -14.28
C ALA A 375 -2.58 8.32 -13.09
N ARG A 376 -3.53 9.07 -12.52
CA ARG A 376 -3.30 9.90 -11.35
C ARG A 376 -2.92 9.08 -10.11
N ALA A 377 -3.48 7.88 -9.95
CA ALA A 377 -3.10 6.96 -8.90
C ALA A 377 -1.65 6.48 -9.08
N ALA A 378 -1.26 6.08 -10.30
CA ALA A 378 0.11 5.69 -10.61
C ALA A 378 1.12 6.84 -10.38
N ASP A 379 0.76 8.08 -10.75
CA ASP A 379 1.58 9.26 -10.49
C ASP A 379 1.77 9.52 -8.99
N LEU A 380 0.70 9.31 -8.19
CA LEU A 380 0.76 9.42 -6.73
C LEU A 380 1.62 8.31 -6.12
N ASP A 381 1.45 7.06 -6.57
CA ASP A 381 2.23 5.92 -6.09
C ASP A 381 3.73 6.15 -6.38
N ALA A 382 4.08 6.60 -7.59
CA ALA A 382 5.47 6.97 -7.91
C ALA A 382 5.98 8.17 -7.09
N ALA A 383 5.12 9.14 -6.77
CA ALA A 383 5.48 10.28 -5.92
C ALA A 383 5.67 9.88 -4.45
N MET A 384 4.94 8.87 -3.99
CA MET A 384 5.07 8.26 -2.67
C MET A 384 6.43 7.55 -2.57
N ASP A 385 6.79 6.74 -3.56
CA ASP A 385 8.08 6.04 -3.62
C ASP A 385 9.26 7.05 -3.56
N ARG A 386 9.22 8.10 -4.38
CA ARG A 386 10.25 9.17 -4.34
C ARG A 386 10.36 9.86 -2.98
N THR A 387 9.23 9.99 -2.26
CA THR A 387 9.21 10.61 -0.94
C THR A 387 9.79 9.67 0.11
N ASP A 388 9.47 8.38 0.03
CA ASP A 388 10.04 7.34 0.89
C ASP A 388 11.56 7.23 0.69
N ASP A 389 12.04 7.20 -0.56
CA ASP A 389 13.47 7.16 -0.91
C ASP A 389 14.23 8.37 -0.32
N LEU A 390 13.65 9.57 -0.41
CA LEU A 390 14.27 10.77 0.13
C LEU A 390 14.30 10.76 1.66
N ILE A 391 13.22 10.31 2.32
CA ILE A 391 13.21 10.11 3.77
C ILE A 391 14.33 9.14 4.18
N ASP A 392 14.44 8.01 3.49
CA ASP A 392 15.43 6.99 3.80
C ASP A 392 16.86 7.49 3.60
N GLN A 393 17.16 8.20 2.50
CA GLN A 393 18.46 8.84 2.29
C GLN A 393 18.84 9.80 3.42
N ILE A 394 17.91 10.66 3.83
CA ILE A 394 18.15 11.61 4.93
C ILE A 394 18.33 10.87 6.25
N VAL A 395 17.56 9.81 6.49
CA VAL A 395 17.69 8.97 7.70
C VAL A 395 19.03 8.24 7.70
N TYR A 396 19.49 7.68 6.58
CA TYR A 396 20.79 7.01 6.51
C TYR A 396 21.93 7.97 6.87
N GLU A 397 21.90 9.19 6.33
CA GLU A 397 22.86 10.24 6.69
C GLU A 397 22.75 10.63 8.17
N LEU A 398 21.53 10.80 8.68
CA LEU A 398 21.28 11.15 10.08
C LEU A 398 21.81 10.09 11.07
N TYR A 399 21.79 8.82 10.69
CA TYR A 399 22.36 7.72 11.50
C TYR A 399 23.82 7.40 11.14
N GLY A 400 24.33 7.95 10.04
CA GLY A 400 25.73 7.86 9.63
C GLY A 400 26.09 6.50 9.06
N LEU A 401 25.16 5.90 8.31
CA LEU A 401 25.37 4.62 7.67
C LEU A 401 26.38 4.76 6.53
N SER A 402 27.21 3.74 6.38
CA SER A 402 28.05 3.54 5.20
C SER A 402 27.27 2.94 4.03
N ASP A 403 27.79 3.07 2.81
CA ASP A 403 27.21 2.45 1.60
C ASP A 403 27.01 0.93 1.75
N ASP A 404 27.91 0.25 2.47
CA ASP A 404 27.80 -1.18 2.76
C ASP A 404 26.64 -1.51 3.69
N GLU A 405 26.34 -0.65 4.65
CA GLU A 405 25.20 -0.79 5.57
C GLU A 405 23.89 -0.45 4.86
N ILE A 406 23.86 0.61 4.05
CA ILE A 406 22.70 1.00 3.23
C ILE A 406 22.31 -0.16 2.31
N ARG A 407 23.28 -0.73 1.57
CA ARG A 407 23.03 -1.91 0.71
C ARG A 407 22.45 -3.09 1.49
N GLN A 408 22.83 -3.29 2.74
CA GLN A 408 22.29 -4.37 3.56
C GLN A 408 20.84 -4.13 3.99
N VAL A 409 20.48 -2.88 4.28
CA VAL A 409 19.10 -2.47 4.59
C VAL A 409 18.21 -2.66 3.36
N GLU A 410 18.64 -2.15 2.20
CA GLU A 410 17.86 -2.17 0.96
C GLU A 410 17.70 -3.59 0.38
N ALA A 411 18.80 -4.35 0.25
CA ALA A 411 18.78 -5.70 -0.34
C ALA A 411 17.95 -6.73 0.43
N ARG A 412 17.48 -6.37 1.62
CA ARG A 412 16.60 -7.21 2.38
C ARG A 412 15.20 -6.62 2.56
N SER A 413 14.96 -5.37 2.18
CA SER A 413 13.61 -4.79 2.09
C SER A 413 12.90 -5.24 0.80
N GLU A 414 13.66 -5.59 -0.24
CA GLU A 414 13.18 -6.16 -1.51
C GLU A 414 12.86 -7.67 -1.46
N ARG A 415 13.06 -8.34 -0.31
CA ARG A 415 12.85 -9.78 -0.10
C ARG A 415 11.71 -10.04 0.87
#